data_AF-A0A943UR49-F1
#
_entry.id   AF-A0A943UR49-F1
#
_cell.length_a   1.000
_cell.length_b   1.000
_cell.length_c   1.000
_cell.angle_alpha   90.00
_cell.angle_beta   90.00
_cell.angle_gamma   90.00
#
_symmetry.space_group_name_H-M   'P 1'
#
loop_
_entity.id
_entity.type
_entity.pdbx_description
1 polymer ?
#
loop_
_entity_poly.entity_id
_entity_poly.type
_entity_poly.pdbx_seq_one_letter_code
_entity_poly.pdbx_strand_id
1 'polypeptide(L)'
;MMEIDEALKTRYGTERPFTVPDAYFDRVEEEVMRSVAADAAPPVVRVVRKSLWKQLSPLVAAACVVGMIVLVGLGVSSTNPQGDMAATVSHAPKVSKAEPYTDDLDRLADYTMMDEDDAYAYISGE
;
A
#
# COMPACT_ATOMS: atom_id res chain seq x y z
N MET A 1 -4.40 -57.12 -0.01
CA MET A 1 -4.60 -56.31 -1.22
C MET A 1 -5.93 -56.62 -1.89
N MET A 2 -6.29 -57.89 -2.13
CA MET A 2 -7.59 -58.29 -2.73
C MET A 2 -8.85 -57.78 -2.02
N GLU A 3 -8.85 -57.66 -0.69
CA GLU A 3 -10.03 -57.26 0.09
C GLU A 3 -10.41 -55.78 -0.10
N ILE A 4 -9.41 -54.92 -0.33
CA ILE A 4 -9.62 -53.48 -0.57
C ILE A 4 -10.18 -53.27 -1.98
N ASP A 5 -9.67 -54.01 -2.98
CA ASP A 5 -10.13 -53.91 -4.36
C ASP A 5 -11.61 -54.34 -4.51
N GLU A 6 -12.02 -55.40 -3.81
CA GLU A 6 -13.43 -55.84 -3.73
C GLU A 6 -14.32 -54.79 -3.06
N ALA A 7 -13.85 -54.20 -1.94
CA ALA A 7 -14.57 -53.13 -1.24
C ALA A 7 -14.71 -51.87 -2.10
N LEU A 8 -13.70 -51.52 -2.89
CA LEU A 8 -13.75 -50.38 -3.81
C LEU A 8 -14.71 -50.64 -4.97
N LYS A 9 -14.67 -51.83 -5.58
CA LYS A 9 -15.57 -52.21 -6.68
C LYS A 9 -17.04 -52.25 -6.26
N THR A 10 -17.32 -52.75 -5.07
CA THR A 10 -18.70 -52.80 -4.54
C THR A 10 -19.26 -51.42 -4.22
N ARG A 11 -18.40 -50.49 -3.74
CA ARG A 11 -18.83 -49.12 -3.40
C ARG A 11 -18.90 -48.16 -4.58
N TYR A 12 -17.96 -48.25 -5.52
CA TYR A 12 -17.78 -47.24 -6.59
C TYR A 12 -17.99 -47.80 -8.00
N GLY A 13 -18.22 -49.11 -8.14
CA GLY A 13 -18.38 -49.75 -9.44
C GLY A 13 -17.08 -49.85 -10.22
N THR A 14 -17.20 -50.12 -11.52
CA THR A 14 -16.05 -50.19 -12.46
C THR A 14 -16.06 -49.04 -13.47
N GLU A 15 -17.00 -48.11 -13.32
CA GLU A 15 -17.06 -46.91 -14.13
C GLU A 15 -15.85 -46.02 -13.83
N ARG A 16 -15.31 -45.39 -14.87
CA ARG A 16 -14.14 -44.51 -14.77
C ARG A 16 -14.62 -43.06 -14.73
N PRO A 17 -14.83 -42.46 -13.54
CA PRO A 17 -15.28 -41.07 -13.45
C PRO A 17 -14.18 -40.06 -13.83
N PHE A 18 -12.91 -40.48 -13.78
CA PHE A 18 -11.78 -39.64 -14.15
C PHE A 18 -11.41 -39.90 -15.61
N THR A 19 -12.05 -39.17 -16.51
CA THR A 19 -11.66 -39.11 -17.92
C THR A 19 -11.16 -37.70 -18.22
N VAL A 20 -10.04 -37.62 -18.91
CA VAL A 20 -9.54 -36.35 -19.43
C VAL A 20 -10.21 -36.06 -20.76
N PRO A 21 -10.51 -34.78 -21.07
CA PRO A 21 -10.96 -34.39 -22.41
C PRO A 21 -9.91 -34.73 -23.47
N ASP A 22 -10.37 -34.95 -24.70
CA ASP A 22 -9.49 -35.17 -25.85
C ASP A 22 -8.50 -34.00 -26.00
N ALA A 23 -7.23 -34.33 -26.22
CA ALA A 23 -6.12 -33.37 -26.35
C ALA A 23 -5.86 -32.46 -25.14
N TYR A 24 -6.27 -32.84 -23.91
CA TYR A 24 -5.94 -32.09 -22.69
C TYR A 24 -4.44 -31.90 -22.51
N PHE A 25 -3.65 -32.98 -22.62
CA PHE A 25 -2.21 -32.92 -22.42
C PHE A 25 -1.48 -32.12 -23.51
N ASP A 26 -1.95 -32.19 -24.76
CA ASP A 26 -1.36 -31.42 -25.88
C ASP A 26 -1.53 -29.91 -25.65
N ARG A 27 -2.72 -29.48 -25.19
CA ARG A 27 -2.99 -28.06 -24.89
C ARG A 27 -2.21 -27.57 -23.68
N VAL A 28 -2.11 -28.39 -22.64
CA VAL A 28 -1.37 -28.06 -21.41
C VAL A 28 0.12 -27.88 -21.73
N GLU A 29 0.69 -28.74 -22.57
CA GLU A 29 2.08 -28.60 -23.01
C GLU A 29 2.31 -27.28 -23.76
N GLU A 30 1.43 -26.95 -24.71
CA GLU A 30 1.51 -25.69 -25.46
C GLU A 30 1.41 -24.47 -24.53
N GLU A 31 0.48 -24.50 -23.58
CA GLU A 31 0.27 -23.41 -22.61
C GLU A 31 1.48 -23.22 -21.69
N VAL A 32 2.07 -24.32 -21.19
CA VAL A 32 3.27 -24.27 -20.33
C VAL A 32 4.49 -23.76 -21.11
N MET A 33 4.71 -24.23 -22.33
CA MET A 33 5.84 -23.74 -23.14
C MET A 33 5.65 -22.26 -23.52
N ARG A 34 4.42 -21.84 -23.80
CA ARG A 34 4.09 -20.44 -24.07
C ARG A 34 4.27 -19.56 -22.84
N SER A 35 3.90 -19.99 -21.64
CA SER A 35 4.08 -19.21 -20.42
C SER A 35 5.55 -19.04 -20.08
N VAL A 36 6.35 -20.11 -20.19
CA VAL A 36 7.81 -20.06 -20.00
C VAL A 36 8.48 -19.17 -21.05
N ALA A 37 8.05 -19.24 -22.31
CA ALA A 37 8.58 -18.37 -23.37
C ALA A 37 8.18 -16.89 -23.18
N ALA A 38 6.99 -16.63 -22.61
CA ALA A 38 6.54 -15.29 -22.28
C ALA A 38 7.34 -14.68 -21.11
N ASP A 39 7.72 -15.49 -20.12
CA ASP A 39 8.61 -15.06 -19.02
C ASP A 39 10.08 -14.93 -19.44
N ALA A 40 10.50 -15.67 -20.47
CA ALA A 40 11.84 -15.53 -21.06
C ALA A 40 11.98 -14.29 -21.97
N ALA A 41 10.86 -13.65 -22.33
CA ALA A 41 10.90 -12.37 -23.02
C ALA A 41 11.46 -11.30 -22.06
N PRO A 42 12.49 -10.53 -22.46
CA PRO A 42 13.05 -9.50 -21.58
C PRO A 42 11.91 -8.57 -21.16
N PRO A 43 11.77 -8.27 -19.85
CA PRO A 43 10.68 -7.45 -19.37
C PRO A 43 10.70 -6.16 -20.17
N VAL A 44 9.59 -5.85 -20.84
CA VAL A 44 9.41 -4.56 -21.50
C VAL A 44 9.32 -3.55 -20.37
N VAL A 45 10.48 -3.09 -19.89
CA VAL A 45 10.58 -2.10 -18.83
C VAL A 45 9.91 -0.85 -19.39
N ARG A 46 8.63 -0.69 -19.06
CA ARG A 46 7.96 0.59 -19.17
C ARG A 46 8.71 1.50 -18.24
N VAL A 47 9.68 2.23 -18.80
CA VAL A 47 10.27 3.39 -18.17
C VAL A 47 9.15 4.38 -17.95
N VAL A 48 8.48 4.24 -16.81
CA VAL A 48 7.57 5.26 -16.29
C VAL A 48 8.48 6.44 -15.98
N ARG A 49 8.57 7.37 -16.94
CA ARG A 49 9.19 8.69 -16.76
C ARG A 49 8.63 9.28 -15.48
N LYS A 50 9.37 9.15 -14.37
CA LYS A 50 8.99 9.74 -13.09
C LYS A 50 8.87 11.23 -13.35
N SER A 51 7.65 11.72 -13.31
CA SER A 51 7.31 13.08 -13.72
C SER A 51 8.05 14.07 -12.83
N LEU A 52 9.03 14.75 -13.41
CA LEU A 52 9.82 15.80 -12.77
C LEU A 52 8.94 16.96 -12.24
N TRP A 53 7.65 16.98 -12.59
CA TRP A 53 6.66 17.92 -12.06
C TRP A 53 6.38 17.74 -10.57
N LYS A 54 6.56 16.52 -10.01
CA LYS A 54 6.46 16.28 -8.57
C LYS A 54 7.67 16.85 -7.78
N GLN A 55 8.76 17.22 -8.44
CA GLN A 55 9.89 17.88 -7.78
C GLN A 55 9.73 19.41 -7.69
N LEU A 56 8.80 19.99 -8.48
CA LEU A 56 8.50 21.42 -8.46
C LEU A 56 7.38 21.77 -7.45
N SER A 57 6.57 20.80 -7.02
CA SER A 57 5.52 21.02 -6.01
C SER A 57 6.01 21.55 -4.64
N PRO A 58 7.16 21.11 -4.06
CA PRO A 58 7.61 21.68 -2.79
C PRO A 58 8.06 23.14 -2.92
N LEU A 59 8.50 23.58 -4.11
CA LEU A 59 8.98 24.94 -4.34
C LEU A 59 7.82 25.95 -4.34
N VAL A 60 6.67 25.58 -4.92
CA VAL A 60 5.45 26.40 -4.90
C VAL A 60 4.93 26.58 -3.47
N ALA A 61 4.96 25.52 -2.65
CA ALA A 61 4.53 25.61 -1.25
C ALA A 61 5.42 26.56 -0.43
N ALA A 62 6.74 26.48 -0.60
CA ALA A 62 7.69 27.37 0.10
C ALA A 62 7.50 28.84 -0.29
N ALA A 63 7.30 29.14 -1.58
CA ALA A 63 7.05 30.50 -2.05
C ALA A 63 5.78 31.11 -1.45
N CYS A 64 4.71 30.32 -1.28
CA CYS A 64 3.47 30.77 -0.64
C CYS A 64 3.69 31.14 0.83
N VAL A 65 4.49 30.36 1.58
CA VAL A 65 4.78 30.65 3.00
C VAL A 65 5.58 31.95 3.13
N VAL A 66 6.61 32.13 2.30
CA VAL A 66 7.40 33.38 2.31
C VAL A 66 6.53 34.58 1.90
N GLY A 67 5.69 34.43 0.88
CA GLY A 67 4.74 35.47 0.46
C GLY A 67 3.76 35.87 1.57
N MET A 68 3.22 34.90 2.32
CA MET A 68 2.33 35.16 3.46
C MET A 68 3.05 35.90 4.60
N ILE A 69 4.28 35.49 4.93
CA ILE A 69 5.08 36.17 5.98
C ILE A 69 5.38 37.62 5.58
N VAL A 70 5.71 37.87 4.31
CA VAL A 70 5.99 39.22 3.81
C VAL A 70 4.71 40.07 3.77
N LEU A 71 3.58 39.52 3.31
CA LEU A 71 2.29 40.22 3.30
C LEU A 71 1.80 40.57 4.71
N VAL A 72 1.91 39.63 5.66
CA VAL A 72 1.56 39.87 7.07
C VAL A 72 2.53 40.84 7.72
N GLY A 73 3.84 40.69 7.52
CA GLY A 73 4.86 41.57 8.09
C GLY A 73 4.75 43.01 7.59
N LEU A 74 4.55 43.21 6.29
CA LEU A 74 4.33 44.55 5.72
C LEU A 74 2.95 45.11 6.08
N GLY A 75 1.91 44.28 6.13
CA GLY A 75 0.55 44.68 6.52
C GLY A 75 0.42 45.11 7.99
N VAL A 76 1.15 44.44 8.89
CA VAL A 76 1.18 44.78 10.32
C VAL A 76 2.10 45.97 10.59
N SER A 77 3.16 46.16 9.81
CA SER A 77 4.00 47.36 9.94
C SER A 77 3.33 48.63 9.39
N SER A 78 2.34 48.49 8.49
CA SER A 78 1.62 49.61 7.88
C SER A 78 0.26 49.90 8.52
N THR A 79 -0.19 49.06 9.45
CA THR A 79 -1.40 49.28 10.22
C THR A 79 -1.04 49.24 11.70
N ASN A 80 -1.23 50.36 12.41
CA ASN A 80 -1.55 50.28 13.84
C ASN A 80 -3.06 50.07 13.94
N PRO A 81 -3.56 48.85 14.22
CA PRO A 81 -4.87 48.71 14.83
C PRO A 81 -4.69 48.11 16.21
N GLN A 82 -4.76 48.98 17.21
CA GLN A 82 -5.25 48.63 18.52
C GLN A 82 -6.70 48.14 18.35
N GLY A 83 -6.99 46.87 18.64
CA GLY A 83 -8.38 46.40 18.68
C GLY A 83 -8.55 44.93 18.34
N ASP A 84 -8.95 44.16 19.36
CA ASP A 84 -9.48 42.81 19.30
C ASP A 84 -10.39 42.56 18.10
N MET A 85 -10.34 41.36 17.50
CA MET A 85 -11.55 40.61 17.12
C MET A 85 -11.27 39.10 17.08
N ALA A 86 -11.92 38.41 18.01
CA ALA A 86 -12.14 36.98 18.04
C ALA A 86 -13.12 36.55 16.94
N ALA A 87 -12.75 35.52 16.18
CA ALA A 87 -13.60 34.73 15.27
C ALA A 87 -12.68 33.69 14.61
N THR A 88 -12.92 32.39 14.51
CA THR A 88 -14.02 31.48 14.85
C THR A 88 -13.44 30.06 14.73
N VAL A 89 -13.84 29.16 15.65
CA VAL A 89 -13.96 27.70 15.45
C VAL A 89 -12.82 27.01 14.69
N SER A 90 -11.84 26.50 15.44
CA SER A 90 -11.06 25.33 15.03
C SER A 90 -11.18 24.30 16.14
N HIS A 91 -12.01 23.28 15.91
CA HIS A 91 -11.97 22.04 16.66
C HIS A 91 -10.79 21.22 16.13
N ALA A 92 -9.58 21.74 16.36
CA ALA A 92 -8.34 20.98 16.22
C ALA A 92 -7.86 20.68 17.65
N PRO A 93 -7.55 19.42 17.98
CA PRO A 93 -7.06 19.10 19.32
C PRO A 93 -5.79 19.91 19.56
N LYS A 94 -5.81 20.64 20.67
CA LYS A 94 -4.68 21.40 21.17
C LYS A 94 -3.58 20.40 21.51
N VAL A 95 -2.58 20.26 20.65
CA VAL A 95 -1.29 19.64 21.03
C VAL A 95 -0.58 20.64 21.92
N SER A 96 -1.01 20.66 23.17
CA SER A 96 -0.34 21.32 24.27
C SER A 96 0.27 20.21 25.10
N LYS A 97 1.60 20.29 25.21
CA LYS A 97 2.54 19.47 26.00
C LYS A 97 3.21 18.36 25.19
N ALA A 98 4.54 18.36 25.25
CA ALA A 98 5.39 17.29 24.78
C ALA A 98 5.10 16.05 25.63
N GLU A 99 4.14 15.25 25.18
CA GLU A 99 3.92 13.89 25.68
C GLU A 99 5.05 13.00 25.14
N PRO A 100 5.37 11.89 25.83
CA PRO A 100 6.43 10.98 25.41
C PRO A 100 6.10 10.48 24.00
N TYR A 101 7.06 10.56 23.08
CA TYR A 101 6.97 10.04 21.71
C TYR A 101 6.47 8.58 21.64
N THR A 102 6.59 7.84 22.75
CA THR A 102 6.11 6.48 22.91
C THR A 102 4.58 6.37 23.04
N ASP A 103 3.89 7.30 23.71
CA ASP A 103 2.44 7.17 23.98
C ASP A 103 1.59 7.31 22.71
N ASP A 104 1.97 8.21 21.80
CA ASP A 104 1.33 8.35 20.49
C ASP A 104 1.60 7.14 19.58
N LEU A 105 2.81 6.56 19.67
CA LEU A 105 3.17 5.35 18.93
C LEU A 105 2.49 4.09 19.48
N ASP A 106 2.39 3.96 20.80
CA ASP A 106 1.69 2.86 21.47
C ASP A 106 0.21 2.89 21.11
N ARG A 107 -0.40 4.08 21.10
CA ARG A 107 -1.78 4.29 20.64
C ARG A 107 -1.94 3.96 19.16
N LEU A 108 -0.98 4.36 18.31
CA LEU A 108 -0.98 4.01 16.89
C LEU A 108 -0.87 2.51 16.68
N ALA A 109 0.00 1.82 17.44
CA ALA A 109 0.20 0.39 17.41
C ALA A 109 -1.08 -0.37 17.80
N ASP A 110 -1.77 0.08 18.85
CA ASP A 110 -3.08 -0.44 19.27
C ASP A 110 -4.14 -0.28 18.18
N TYR A 111 -4.13 0.84 17.44
CA TYR A 111 -5.07 1.06 16.34
C TYR A 111 -4.75 0.22 15.10
N THR A 112 -3.48 0.01 14.80
CA THR A 112 -3.05 -0.82 13.68
C THR A 112 -3.08 -2.31 14.00
N MET A 113 -3.33 -2.69 15.27
CA MET A 113 -3.17 -4.06 15.80
C MET A 113 -1.84 -4.66 15.33
N MET A 114 -0.76 -3.89 15.47
CA MET A 114 0.53 -4.21 14.89
C MET A 114 1.42 -4.83 15.96
N ASP A 115 1.76 -6.10 15.77
CA ASP A 115 2.58 -6.85 16.72
C ASP A 115 4.08 -6.54 16.51
N GLU A 116 4.90 -6.82 17.52
CA GLU A 116 6.35 -6.55 17.46
C GLU A 116 7.03 -7.31 16.30
N ASP A 117 6.55 -8.52 16.00
CA ASP A 117 7.02 -9.34 14.86
C ASP A 117 6.76 -8.67 13.51
N ASP A 118 5.63 -7.98 13.36
CA ASP A 118 5.30 -7.23 12.15
C ASP A 118 6.27 -6.05 11.97
N ALA A 119 6.62 -5.35 13.06
CA ALA A 119 7.61 -4.28 13.03
C ALA A 119 9.00 -4.80 12.64
N TYR A 120 9.40 -5.97 13.14
CA TYR A 120 10.67 -6.61 12.78
C TYR A 120 10.74 -7.05 11.32
N ALA A 121 9.65 -7.58 10.75
CA ALA A 121 9.61 -7.99 9.34
C ALA A 121 9.93 -6.83 8.37
N TYR A 122 9.45 -5.62 8.67
CA TYR A 122 9.74 -4.44 7.84
C TYR A 122 11.20 -3.98 7.90
N ILE A 123 11.91 -4.24 9.01
CA ILE A 123 13.31 -3.84 9.18
C ILE A 123 14.30 -4.95 8.81
N SER A 124 13.90 -6.22 8.91
CA SER A 124 14.72 -7.37 8.49
C SER A 124 14.67 -7.61 6.99
N GLY A 125 13.66 -7.08 6.28
CA GLY A 125 13.66 -6.95 4.82
C GLY A 125 13.90 -8.26 4.08
N GLU A 126 13.12 -9.30 4.42
CA GLU A 126 12.96 -10.49 3.59
C GLU A 126 11.65 -10.41 2.78
#